data_AF-A0A3B9KNA0-F1
#
_entry.id   AF-A0A3B9KNA0-F1
#
_cell.length_a   1.000
_cell.length_b   1.000
_cell.length_c   1.000
_cell.angle_alpha   90.00
_cell.angle_beta   90.00
_cell.angle_gamma   90.00
#
_symmetry.space_group_name_H-M   'P 1'
#
loop_
_entity.id
_entity.type
_entity.pdbx_description
1 polymer ?
#
loop_
_entity_poly.entity_id
_entity_poly.type
_entity_poly.pdbx_seq_one_letter_code
_entity_poly.pdbx_strand_id
1 'polypeptide(L)'
;ETKEDGQYRIRQPYQVLNIEDFCNECGNCTTFCPTAGAPYKDKPKVALTEESFRNMTEGFFLENHVLRYKKEGEILSLTETKDAWIYEGKDFSAILDQKSFEIRSIDISSQEQKEIRLHDAVTMSLILKTLIQERIIHENC
;
A
#
# COMPACT_ATOMS: atom_id res chain seq x y z
N GLU A 1 12.31 -9.54 5.73
CA GLU A 1 12.36 -8.17 6.25
C GLU A 1 13.73 -7.58 5.95
N THR A 2 13.76 -6.51 5.16
CA THR A 2 14.88 -5.57 5.11
C THR A 2 14.23 -4.21 5.33
N LYS A 3 14.61 -3.53 6.41
CA LYS A 3 14.06 -2.21 6.81
C LYS A 3 14.80 -1.06 6.11
N GLU A 4 15.55 -1.36 5.05
CA GLU A 4 16.41 -0.45 4.29
C GLU A 4 16.19 -0.67 2.80
N ASP A 5 16.34 0.38 2.01
CA ASP A 5 16.26 0.31 0.55
C ASP A 5 17.45 -0.52 0.01
N GLY A 6 17.14 -1.56 -0.77
CA GLY A 6 18.11 -2.55 -1.24
C GLY A 6 17.47 -3.57 -2.19
N GLN A 7 18.15 -4.69 -2.43
CA GLN A 7 17.58 -5.75 -3.27
C GLN A 7 16.36 -6.40 -2.59
N TYR A 8 15.18 -6.05 -3.09
CA TYR A 8 13.92 -6.62 -2.64
C TYR A 8 13.57 -7.88 -3.45
N ARG A 9 13.35 -9.01 -2.76
CA ARG A 9 13.01 -10.29 -3.41
C ARG A 9 11.78 -10.93 -2.78
N ILE A 10 10.70 -11.01 -3.55
CA ILE A 10 9.48 -11.73 -3.17
C ILE A 10 9.70 -13.22 -3.41
N ARG A 11 9.81 -14.00 -2.34
CA ARG A 11 10.03 -15.46 -2.39
C ARG A 11 8.77 -16.28 -2.15
N GLN A 12 7.76 -15.67 -1.54
CA GLN A 12 6.54 -16.36 -1.14
C GLN A 12 5.56 -16.34 -2.32
N PRO A 13 5.09 -17.51 -2.79
CA PRO A 13 4.30 -17.61 -4.02
C PRO A 13 2.90 -17.01 -3.87
N TYR A 14 2.31 -17.10 -2.67
CA TYR A 14 1.00 -16.54 -2.37
C TYR A 14 1.17 -15.33 -1.46
N GLN A 15 0.53 -14.21 -1.79
CA GLN A 15 0.43 -13.05 -0.91
C GLN A 15 -1.00 -13.00 -0.35
N VAL A 16 -1.13 -12.66 0.93
CA VAL A 16 -2.42 -12.59 1.62
C VAL A 16 -2.68 -11.15 2.00
N LEU A 17 -3.86 -10.64 1.64
CA LEU A 17 -4.39 -9.37 2.11
C LEU A 17 -5.49 -9.63 3.13
N ASN A 18 -5.59 -8.81 4.16
CA ASN A 18 -6.70 -8.82 5.09
C ASN A 18 -7.70 -7.72 4.69
N ILE A 19 -8.98 -8.07 4.58
CA ILE A 19 -10.05 -7.09 4.35
C ILE A 19 -10.55 -6.63 5.71
N GLU A 20 -10.26 -5.38 6.05
CA GLU A 20 -10.51 -4.83 7.39
C GLU A 20 -11.99 -4.88 7.76
N ASP A 21 -12.88 -4.52 6.83
CA ASP A 21 -14.33 -4.45 7.05
C ASP A 21 -14.98 -5.82 7.35
N PHE A 22 -14.29 -6.93 7.04
CA PHE A 22 -14.72 -8.28 7.38
C PHE A 22 -13.94 -8.89 8.55
N CYS A 23 -13.00 -8.14 9.13
CA CYS A 23 -12.19 -8.56 10.26
C CYS A 23 -12.80 -8.04 11.56
N ASN A 24 -12.85 -8.91 12.57
CA ASN A 24 -13.21 -8.56 13.94
C ASN A 24 -12.07 -8.85 14.94
N GLU A 25 -10.86 -9.06 14.41
CA GLU A 25 -9.65 -9.37 15.17
C GLU A 25 -9.76 -10.62 16.08
N CYS A 26 -10.69 -11.55 15.80
CA CYS A 26 -10.86 -12.77 16.61
C CYS A 26 -9.71 -13.78 16.49
N GLY A 27 -8.79 -13.58 15.53
CA GLY A 27 -7.60 -14.41 15.35
C GLY A 27 -7.80 -15.75 14.64
N ASN A 28 -9.04 -16.14 14.30
CA ASN A 28 -9.34 -17.42 13.63
C ASN A 28 -8.59 -17.58 12.29
N CYS A 29 -8.36 -16.47 11.57
CA CYS A 29 -7.62 -16.46 10.30
C CYS A 29 -6.17 -16.94 10.43
N THR A 30 -5.57 -16.94 11.63
CA THR A 30 -4.20 -17.41 11.86
C THR A 30 -4.04 -18.89 11.49
N THR A 31 -5.01 -19.72 11.88
CA THR A 31 -4.97 -21.17 11.65
C THR A 31 -5.06 -21.53 10.17
N PHE A 32 -5.76 -20.71 9.38
CA PHE A 32 -6.01 -20.97 7.96
C PHE A 32 -5.05 -20.25 7.03
N CYS A 33 -4.12 -19.46 7.57
CA CYS A 33 -3.21 -18.68 6.76
C CYS A 33 -2.26 -19.63 6.00
N PRO A 34 -2.23 -19.59 4.65
CA PRO A 34 -1.33 -20.43 3.86
C PRO A 34 0.14 -19.95 3.94
N THR A 35 0.43 -18.93 4.75
CA THR A 35 1.72 -18.25 4.86
C THR A 35 2.02 -17.96 6.34
N ALA A 36 3.27 -17.62 6.68
CA ALA A 36 3.64 -17.34 8.07
C ALA A 36 2.93 -16.10 8.62
N GLY A 37 2.56 -16.11 9.91
CA GLY A 37 1.92 -15.00 10.60
C GLY A 37 0.39 -15.01 10.58
N ALA A 38 -0.22 -14.09 11.32
CA ALA A 38 -1.65 -13.93 11.49
C ALA A 38 -2.20 -12.86 10.53
N PRO A 39 -3.17 -13.16 9.65
CA PRO A 39 -3.69 -12.20 8.67
C PRO A 39 -4.20 -10.88 9.26
N TYR A 40 -4.89 -10.93 10.41
CA TYR A 40 -5.43 -9.72 11.03
C TYR A 40 -4.37 -8.80 11.65
N LYS A 41 -3.11 -9.24 11.74
CA LYS A 41 -2.03 -8.51 12.42
C LYS A 41 -0.82 -8.26 11.53
N ASP A 42 -0.38 -9.28 10.79
CA ASP A 42 0.91 -9.30 10.11
C ASP A 42 0.79 -9.08 8.59
N LYS A 43 -0.43 -9.05 8.04
CA LYS A 43 -0.66 -8.91 6.60
C LYS A 43 -1.18 -7.52 6.27
N PRO A 44 -0.90 -7.01 5.05
CA PRO A 44 -1.45 -5.74 4.62
C PRO A 44 -2.98 -5.75 4.74
N LYS A 45 -3.51 -4.74 5.42
CA LYS A 45 -4.94 -4.55 5.63
C LYS A 45 -5.51 -3.58 4.62
N VAL A 46 -6.63 -3.92 3.99
CA VAL A 46 -7.33 -3.08 3.01
C VAL A 46 -8.71 -2.76 3.58
N ALA A 47 -9.01 -1.47 3.70
CA ALA A 47 -10.37 -0.99 3.95
C ALA A 47 -11.16 -0.96 2.64
N LEU A 48 -12.46 -1.25 2.74
CA LEU A 48 -13.43 -1.10 1.66
C LEU A 48 -14.19 0.22 1.74
N THR A 49 -14.14 0.91 2.88
CA THR A 49 -14.81 2.19 3.09
C THR A 49 -13.86 3.23 3.63
N GLU A 50 -14.15 4.50 3.33
CA GLU A 50 -13.41 5.63 3.90
C GLU A 50 -13.50 5.64 5.43
N GLU A 51 -14.63 5.24 6.00
CA GLU A 51 -14.81 5.17 7.45
C GLU A 51 -13.85 4.16 8.09
N SER A 52 -13.80 2.94 7.56
CA SER A 52 -12.85 1.91 8.00
C SER A 52 -11.42 2.42 7.88
N PHE A 53 -11.04 3.01 6.73
CA PHE A 53 -9.71 3.56 6.53
C PHE A 53 -9.33 4.63 7.57
N ARG A 54 -10.25 5.55 7.89
CA ARG A 54 -10.01 6.58 8.91
C ARG A 54 -9.75 5.97 10.29
N ASN A 55 -10.47 4.91 10.65
CA ASN A 55 -10.36 4.23 11.95
C ASN A 55 -9.13 3.32 12.08
N MET A 56 -8.53 2.89 10.96
CA MET A 56 -7.31 2.08 10.97
C MET A 56 -6.11 2.86 11.50
N THR A 57 -5.19 2.16 12.17
CA THR A 57 -3.88 2.72 12.54
C THR A 57 -2.90 2.67 11.36
N GLU A 58 -2.94 1.56 10.61
CA GLU A 58 -2.15 1.34 9.41
C GLU A 58 -2.98 0.51 8.41
N GLY A 59 -2.92 0.86 7.11
CA GLY A 59 -3.63 0.12 6.08
C GLY A 59 -3.83 0.87 4.78
N PHE A 60 -4.48 0.22 3.83
CA PHE A 60 -4.67 0.69 2.46
C PHE A 60 -6.15 0.98 2.17
N PHE A 61 -6.41 1.96 1.32
CA PHE A 61 -7.75 2.24 0.79
C PHE A 61 -7.65 2.72 -0.64
N LEU A 62 -8.44 2.10 -1.54
CA LEU A 62 -8.47 2.43 -2.96
C LEU A 62 -9.74 3.21 -3.27
N GLU A 63 -9.57 4.43 -3.79
CA GLU A 63 -10.67 5.30 -4.20
C GLU A 63 -10.30 6.00 -5.50
N ASN A 64 -11.19 5.99 -6.50
CA ASN A 64 -10.99 6.66 -7.78
C ASN A 64 -9.62 6.38 -8.44
N HIS A 65 -9.18 5.11 -8.41
CA HIS A 65 -7.86 4.64 -8.90
C HIS A 65 -6.63 5.20 -8.16
N VAL A 66 -6.82 5.85 -7.02
CA VAL A 66 -5.74 6.30 -6.13
C VAL A 66 -5.68 5.38 -4.93
N LEU A 67 -4.56 4.68 -4.75
CA LEU A 67 -4.32 3.88 -3.56
C LEU A 67 -3.71 4.77 -2.48
N ARG A 68 -4.42 4.94 -1.36
CA ARG A 68 -3.91 5.58 -0.15
C ARG A 68 -3.35 4.53 0.80
N TYR A 69 -2.23 4.84 1.44
CA TYR A 69 -1.59 4.02 2.48
C TYR A 69 -1.36 4.87 3.72
N LYS A 70 -2.04 4.52 4.82
CA LYS A 70 -1.85 5.13 6.14
C LYS A 70 -0.79 4.34 6.88
N LYS A 71 0.27 5.00 7.37
CA LYS A 71 1.38 4.38 8.10
C LYS A 71 2.06 5.41 8.99
N GLU A 72 2.40 5.04 10.23
CA GLU A 72 3.18 5.90 11.16
C GLU A 72 2.60 7.34 11.34
N GLY A 73 1.29 7.51 11.15
CA GLY A 73 0.63 8.82 11.24
C GLY A 73 0.65 9.66 9.95
N GLU A 74 1.25 9.15 8.88
CA GLU A 74 1.27 9.76 7.55
C GLU A 74 0.34 9.03 6.58
N ILE A 75 -0.04 9.72 5.50
CA ILE A 75 -0.77 9.14 4.37
C ILE A 75 0.07 9.34 3.13
N LEU A 76 0.35 8.24 2.45
CA LEU A 76 0.97 8.18 1.15
C LEU A 76 -0.09 7.88 0.09
N SER A 77 0.08 8.35 -1.13
CA SER A 77 -0.77 7.99 -2.27
C SER A 77 0.05 7.49 -3.45
N LEU A 78 -0.51 6.53 -4.18
CA LEU A 78 0.06 6.01 -5.42
C LEU A 78 -1.02 5.96 -6.50
N THR A 79 -0.68 6.50 -7.67
CA THR A 79 -1.54 6.48 -8.86
C THR A 79 -0.77 5.90 -10.04
N GLU A 80 -1.38 4.97 -10.79
CA GLU A 80 -0.84 4.47 -12.05
C GLU A 80 -1.21 5.42 -13.19
N THR A 81 -0.22 5.81 -14.00
CA THR A 81 -0.45 6.47 -15.29
C THR A 81 -0.06 5.55 -16.44
N LYS A 82 -0.09 6.06 -17.68
CA LYS A 82 0.24 5.25 -18.86
C LYS A 82 1.67 4.72 -18.85
N ASP A 83 2.61 5.46 -18.27
CA ASP A 83 4.04 5.17 -18.36
C ASP A 83 4.83 5.45 -17.07
N ALA A 84 4.14 5.82 -15.98
CA ALA A 84 4.75 6.14 -14.71
C ALA A 84 3.86 5.82 -13.50
N TRP A 85 4.46 5.82 -12.32
CA TRP A 85 3.77 5.93 -11.04
C TRP A 85 3.91 7.34 -10.50
N ILE A 86 2.80 7.91 -10.04
CA ILE A 86 2.81 9.14 -9.24
C ILE A 86 2.72 8.71 -7.78
N TYR A 87 3.80 8.95 -7.02
CA TYR A 87 3.92 8.61 -5.61
C TYR A 87 4.05 9.88 -4.78
N GLU A 88 3.13 10.08 -3.84
CA GLU A 88 3.01 11.33 -3.10
C GLU A 88 2.93 11.04 -1.61
N GLY A 89 3.47 11.98 -0.83
CA GLY A 89 3.29 12.06 0.60
C GLY A 89 3.01 13.49 1.01
N LYS A 90 3.06 13.75 2.32
CA LYS A 90 2.74 15.07 2.87
C LYS A 90 3.56 16.21 2.25
N ASP A 91 4.87 15.99 2.09
CA ASP A 91 5.82 17.03 1.72
C ASP A 91 6.64 16.68 0.45
N PHE A 92 6.23 15.66 -0.31
CA PHE A 92 6.89 15.28 -1.56
C PHE A 92 5.92 14.75 -2.63
N SER A 93 6.33 14.88 -3.89
CA SER A 93 5.73 14.19 -5.03
C SER A 93 6.85 13.63 -5.91
N ALA A 94 6.74 12.36 -6.30
CA ALA A 94 7.72 11.66 -7.10
C ALA A 94 7.06 10.99 -8.31
N ILE A 95 7.69 11.12 -9.47
CA ILE A 95 7.32 10.39 -10.68
C ILE A 95 8.34 9.26 -10.86
N LEU A 96 7.86 8.03 -10.82
CA LEU A 96 8.69 6.83 -10.93
C LEU A 96 8.42 6.13 -12.26
N ASP A 97 9.44 5.54 -12.86
CA ASP A 97 9.25 4.64 -14.00
C ASP A 97 8.31 3.48 -13.62
N GLN A 98 7.36 3.15 -14.50
CA GLN A 98 6.33 2.16 -14.19
C GLN A 98 6.87 0.75 -13.97
N LYS A 99 8.03 0.42 -14.55
CA LYS A 99 8.63 -0.92 -14.52
C LYS A 99 9.82 -0.98 -13.57
N SER A 100 10.75 -0.04 -13.68
CA SER A 100 12.00 -0.06 -12.90
C SER A 100 11.87 0.62 -11.54
N PHE A 101 10.84 1.45 -11.33
CA PHE A 101 10.71 2.36 -10.18
C PHE A 101 11.86 3.37 -10.04
N GLU A 102 12.66 3.56 -11.10
CA GLU A 102 13.66 4.62 -11.14
C GLU A 102 12.98 5.98 -11.05
N ILE A 103 13.51 6.87 -10.21
CA ILE A 103 13.00 8.23 -10.06
C ILE A 103 13.23 8.98 -11.37
N ARG A 104 12.16 9.44 -12.00
CA ARG A 104 12.20 10.36 -13.16
C ARG A 104 12.24 11.82 -12.71
N SER A 105 11.44 12.16 -11.71
CA SER A 105 11.47 13.47 -11.05
C SER A 105 11.01 13.35 -9.61
N ILE A 106 11.46 14.29 -8.78
CA ILE A 106 11.03 14.40 -7.40
C ILE A 106 10.98 15.87 -7.00
N ASP A 107 9.85 16.27 -6.42
CA ASP A 107 9.61 17.59 -5.88
C ASP A 107 9.44 17.44 -4.36
N ILE A 108 10.25 18.19 -3.60
CA ILE A 108 10.26 18.17 -2.14
C ILE A 108 9.93 19.57 -1.65
N SER A 109 8.85 19.69 -0.88
CA SER A 109 8.29 20.96 -0.43
C SER A 109 8.82 21.40 0.95
N SER A 110 9.32 20.46 1.76
CA SER A 110 9.86 20.73 3.10
C SER A 110 11.30 20.25 3.26
N GLN A 111 12.15 21.08 3.87
CA GLN A 111 13.52 20.69 4.24
C GLN A 111 13.57 19.78 5.48
N GLU A 112 12.43 19.54 6.15
CA GLU A 112 12.37 18.67 7.33
C GLU A 112 12.28 17.17 6.97
N GLN A 113 12.04 16.83 5.70
CA GLN A 113 11.92 15.46 5.27
C GLN A 113 13.29 14.79 5.16
N LYS A 114 13.53 13.81 6.04
CA LYS A 114 14.85 13.17 6.19
C LYS A 114 15.07 11.98 5.26
N GLU A 115 14.01 11.30 4.84
CA GLU A 115 14.11 10.08 4.02
C GLU A 115 12.77 9.78 3.32
N ILE A 116 12.79 9.45 2.03
CA ILE A 116 11.62 8.99 1.27
C ILE A 116 11.84 7.52 0.94
N ARG A 117 10.98 6.63 1.46
CA ARG A 117 11.11 5.18 1.28
C ARG A 117 10.39 4.74 0.02
N LEU A 118 11.15 4.29 -0.99
CA LEU A 118 10.57 3.83 -2.27
C LEU A 118 10.03 2.40 -2.20
N HIS A 119 10.46 1.60 -1.22
CA HIS A 119 9.89 0.27 -0.96
C HIS A 119 8.36 0.29 -0.83
N ASP A 120 7.82 1.34 -0.20
CA ASP A 120 6.37 1.46 0.01
C ASP A 120 5.65 1.69 -1.32
N ALA A 121 6.22 2.45 -2.26
CA ALA A 121 5.68 2.62 -3.61
C ALA A 121 5.62 1.29 -4.39
N VAL A 122 6.64 0.44 -4.27
CA VAL A 122 6.65 -0.90 -4.88
C VAL A 122 5.52 -1.76 -4.29
N THR A 123 5.38 -1.78 -2.96
CA THR A 123 4.32 -2.54 -2.27
C THR A 123 2.94 -2.05 -2.68
N MET A 124 2.73 -0.74 -2.67
CA MET A 124 1.49 -0.10 -3.10
C MET A 124 1.14 -0.44 -4.54
N SER A 125 2.12 -0.51 -5.46
CA SER A 125 1.85 -0.84 -6.86
C SER A 125 1.28 -2.26 -7.04
N LEU A 126 1.76 -3.22 -6.24
CA LEU A 126 1.29 -4.61 -6.26
C LEU A 126 -0.14 -4.70 -5.73
N ILE A 127 -0.42 -3.99 -4.63
CA ILE A 127 -1.75 -3.94 -4.02
C ILE A 127 -2.73 -3.25 -4.97
N LEU A 128 -2.40 -2.08 -5.53
CA LEU A 128 -3.25 -1.34 -6.47
C LEU A 128 -3.63 -2.23 -7.66
N LYS A 129 -2.64 -2.88 -8.29
CA LYS A 129 -2.89 -3.79 -9.42
C LYS A 129 -3.80 -4.96 -9.05
N THR A 130 -3.58 -5.55 -7.87
CA THR A 130 -4.40 -6.64 -7.36
C THR A 130 -5.86 -6.19 -7.15
N LEU A 131 -6.07 -5.06 -6.49
CA LEU A 131 -7.40 -4.55 -6.17
C LEU A 131 -8.20 -4.18 -7.44
N ILE A 132 -7.54 -3.56 -8.43
CA ILE A 132 -8.16 -3.24 -9.72
C ILE A 132 -8.49 -4.53 -10.50
N GLN A 133 -7.56 -5.48 -10.58
CA GLN A 133 -7.75 -6.71 -11.35
C GLN A 133 -8.88 -7.58 -10.77
N GLU A 134 -8.91 -7.74 -9.44
CA GLU A 134 -9.90 -8.55 -8.73
C GLU A 134 -11.21 -7.79 -8.48
N ARG A 135 -11.32 -6.53 -8.94
CA ARG A 135 -12.48 -5.64 -8.75
C ARG A 135 -12.88 -5.48 -7.28
N ILE A 136 -11.88 -5.43 -6.40
CA ILE A 136 -12.05 -5.11 -4.98
C ILE A 136 -11.95 -3.58 -4.86
N ILE A 137 -13.02 -2.92 -5.27
CA ILE A 137 -13.11 -1.46 -5.36
C ILE A 137 -14.37 -0.96 -4.68
N HIS A 138 -14.25 0.18 -4.00
CA HIS A 138 -15.41 0.94 -3.58
C HIS A 138 -15.83 1.85 -4.73
N GLU A 139 -16.76 1.37 -5.56
CA GLU A 139 -17.48 2.22 -6.50
C GLU A 139 -18.74 2.71 -5.79
N ASN A 140 -18.84 4.02 -5.55
CA ASN A 140 -20.11 4.64 -5.17
C ASN A 140 -21.08 4.43 -6.34
N CYS A 141 -21.98 3.46 -6.18
CA CYS A 141 -23.16 3.28 -7.05
C CYS A 141 -24.26 4.24 -6.61
#